data_AF-A0A1Q5T103-F1
#
_entry.id   AF-A0A1Q5T103-F1
#
_cell.length_a   1.000
_cell.length_b   1.000
_cell.length_c   1.000
_cell.angle_alpha   90.00
_cell.angle_beta   90.00
_cell.angle_gamma   90.00
#
_symmetry.space_group_name_H-M   'P 1'
#
loop_
_entity.id
_entity.type
_entity.pdbx_description
1 polymer ?
#
loop_
_entity_poly.entity_id
_entity_poly.type
_entity_poly.pdbx_seq_one_letter_code
_entity_poly.pdbx_strand_id
1 'polypeptide(L)'
;MSDILHAELKKWINVIIQNKGLNSLESVQAMLIVACYSGDRLLILSFATRMALDLGLHEAFEELTERLAMNNENSYGVPDHDFERERVLMRKSRTWFGLLVLEHIFRVDAGKPPGIRLVGNSRRCRILLSNPSSTILDLRLFSQVEGVTGYEQSGCIPAQQEKPYLLVALRVQKCWAEMMLNCKALRAMGVENVAAMTVTERHILLAAKAAARRHLRLIIVEPEFYLAKLKYAMDFVWAKCAFSFLLLLKLSRLLPEREGEHHELLEYGGTLVEELSKAGSHNHQSGAGNIYLQILKVSIEKYGRALQESQQPSTGGSSGTSPFWELFDAQADLQWFMPEQFVSEWDFPGLNLFYFPTAMQDFFGDFSLAM
;
A
#
# COMPACT_ATOMS: atom_id res chain seq x y z
N MET A 1 4.38 -1.31 18.21
CA MET A 1 3.33 -1.21 19.25
C MET A 1 4.01 -1.51 20.59
N SER A 2 3.79 -0.72 21.63
CA SER A 2 4.43 -0.95 22.94
C SER A 2 3.93 -2.26 23.56
N ASP A 3 4.83 -3.07 24.15
CA ASP A 3 4.49 -4.36 24.79
C ASP A 3 3.40 -4.22 25.86
N ILE A 4 3.36 -3.07 26.53
CA ILE A 4 2.36 -2.71 27.53
C ILE A 4 0.96 -2.64 26.89
N LEU A 5 0.85 -1.99 25.73
CA LEU A 5 -0.43 -1.88 25.02
C LEU A 5 -0.92 -3.26 24.57
N HIS A 6 -0.02 -4.12 24.10
CA HIS A 6 -0.38 -5.46 23.68
C HIS A 6 -0.90 -6.32 24.85
N ALA A 7 -0.25 -6.22 26.02
CA ALA A 7 -0.68 -6.91 27.23
C ALA A 7 -2.07 -6.45 27.69
N GLU A 8 -2.31 -5.14 27.73
CA GLU A 8 -3.62 -4.58 28.11
C GLU A 8 -4.72 -4.97 27.11
N LEU A 9 -4.47 -4.89 25.80
CA LEU A 9 -5.45 -5.31 24.80
C LEU A 9 -5.82 -6.79 24.93
N LYS A 10 -4.83 -7.67 25.20
CA LYS A 10 -5.07 -9.10 25.42
C LYS A 10 -5.93 -9.35 26.67
N LYS A 11 -5.68 -8.60 27.75
CA LYS A 11 -6.49 -8.64 28.97
C LYS A 11 -7.94 -8.24 28.71
N TRP A 12 -8.17 -7.13 28.02
CA TRP A 12 -9.52 -6.65 27.70
C TRP A 12 -10.28 -7.59 26.77
N ILE A 13 -9.61 -8.20 25.79
CA ILE A 13 -10.22 -9.23 24.94
C ILE A 13 -10.72 -10.41 25.77
N ASN A 14 -9.93 -10.89 26.73
CA ASN A 14 -10.35 -12.00 27.60
C ASN A 14 -11.60 -11.62 28.42
N VAL A 15 -11.65 -10.40 28.94
CA VAL A 15 -12.82 -9.89 29.68
C VAL A 15 -14.07 -9.86 28.79
N ILE A 16 -13.95 -9.34 27.56
CA ILE A 16 -15.05 -9.26 26.60
C ILE A 16 -15.54 -10.66 26.22
N ILE A 17 -14.63 -11.60 25.91
CA ILE A 17 -14.99 -12.97 25.51
C ILE A 17 -15.73 -13.71 26.63
N GLN A 18 -15.32 -13.51 27.89
CA GLN A 18 -15.90 -14.21 29.04
C GLN A 18 -17.22 -13.58 29.53
N ASN A 19 -17.51 -12.34 29.14
CA ASN A 19 -18.66 -11.61 29.65
C ASN A 19 -19.67 -11.29 28.54
N LYS A 20 -20.73 -12.11 28.45
CA LYS A 20 -21.83 -11.91 27.50
C LYS A 20 -22.50 -10.54 27.60
N GLY A 21 -22.50 -9.91 28.78
CA GLY A 21 -23.07 -8.57 28.98
C GLY A 21 -22.29 -7.46 28.26
N LEU A 22 -21.07 -7.76 27.80
CA LEU A 22 -20.24 -6.86 26.99
C LEU A 22 -20.36 -7.15 25.49
N ASN A 23 -21.20 -8.10 25.07
CA ASN A 23 -21.41 -8.37 23.65
C ASN A 23 -22.15 -7.19 23.01
N SER A 24 -21.44 -6.46 22.15
CA SER A 24 -21.97 -5.31 21.43
C SER A 24 -21.32 -5.21 20.05
N LEU A 25 -21.86 -4.34 19.20
CA LEU A 25 -21.28 -4.04 17.90
C LEU A 25 -19.85 -3.50 18.07
N GLU A 26 -19.64 -2.62 19.05
CA GLU A 26 -18.37 -2.01 19.37
C GLU A 26 -17.35 -3.05 19.86
N SER A 27 -17.78 -4.06 20.62
CA SER A 27 -16.91 -5.17 21.02
C SER A 27 -16.42 -5.99 19.82
N VAL A 28 -17.30 -6.28 18.85
CA VAL A 28 -16.89 -6.92 17.58
C VAL A 28 -15.88 -6.04 16.85
N GLN A 29 -16.15 -4.75 16.69
CA GLN A 29 -15.25 -3.80 16.01
C GLN A 29 -13.88 -3.71 16.68
N ALA A 30 -13.83 -3.63 18.01
CA ALA A 30 -12.60 -3.62 18.78
C ALA A 30 -11.80 -4.90 18.56
N MET A 31 -12.45 -6.07 18.57
CA MET A 31 -11.78 -7.35 18.33
C MET A 31 -11.20 -7.45 16.92
N LEU A 32 -11.90 -6.92 15.89
CA LEU A 32 -11.38 -6.86 14.53
C LEU A 32 -10.11 -6.01 14.45
N ILE A 33 -10.09 -4.84 15.11
CA ILE A 33 -8.90 -3.97 15.16
C ILE A 33 -7.73 -4.70 15.84
N VAL A 34 -7.96 -5.33 17.00
CA VAL A 34 -6.88 -6.00 17.72
C VAL A 34 -6.36 -7.22 16.96
N ALA A 35 -7.21 -7.94 16.23
CA ALA A 35 -6.79 -9.06 15.41
C ALA A 35 -5.74 -8.64 14.35
N CYS A 36 -5.84 -7.43 13.78
CA CYS A 36 -4.87 -6.90 12.81
C CYS A 36 -3.44 -6.73 13.38
N TYR A 37 -3.29 -6.66 14.70
CA TYR A 37 -2.01 -6.40 15.36
C TYR A 37 -1.59 -7.51 16.32
N SER A 38 -2.25 -8.68 16.27
CA SER A 38 -1.99 -9.78 17.20
C SER A 38 -1.38 -11.01 16.51
N GLY A 39 -0.49 -11.70 17.24
CA GLY A 39 -0.04 -13.04 16.85
C GLY A 39 -1.18 -14.07 16.84
N ASP A 40 -2.17 -13.89 17.72
CA ASP A 40 -3.33 -14.75 17.90
C ASP A 40 -4.52 -14.35 17.00
N ARG A 41 -4.25 -13.68 15.86
CA ARG A 41 -5.27 -13.04 15.00
C ARG A 41 -6.45 -13.92 14.61
N LEU A 42 -6.20 -15.18 14.24
CA LEU A 42 -7.24 -16.12 13.80
C LEU A 42 -8.15 -16.53 14.96
N LEU A 43 -7.60 -16.64 16.17
CA LEU A 43 -8.38 -16.98 17.36
C LEU A 43 -9.28 -15.81 17.75
N ILE A 44 -8.73 -14.59 17.82
CA ILE A 44 -9.51 -13.38 18.12
C ILE A 44 -10.64 -13.20 17.10
N LEU A 45 -10.32 -13.40 15.82
CA LEU A 45 -11.30 -13.33 14.75
C LEU A 45 -12.40 -14.38 14.92
N SER A 46 -12.09 -15.61 15.30
CA SER A 46 -13.11 -16.65 15.53
C SER A 46 -14.11 -16.28 16.63
N PHE A 47 -13.64 -15.63 17.71
CA PHE A 47 -14.52 -15.10 18.76
C PHE A 47 -15.34 -13.90 18.26
N ALA A 48 -14.75 -13.02 17.46
CA ALA A 48 -15.48 -11.91 16.85
C ALA A 48 -16.59 -12.42 15.91
N THR A 49 -16.31 -13.46 15.11
CA THR A 49 -17.30 -14.13 14.25
C THR A 49 -18.45 -14.69 15.07
N ARG A 50 -18.14 -15.41 16.16
CA ARG A 50 -19.16 -15.96 17.07
C ARG A 50 -20.05 -14.84 17.62
N MET A 51 -19.45 -13.78 18.15
CA MET A 51 -20.17 -12.64 18.72
C MET A 51 -21.01 -11.91 17.66
N ALA A 52 -20.50 -11.73 16.45
CA ALA A 52 -21.22 -11.10 15.34
C ALA A 52 -22.46 -11.92 14.93
N LEU A 53 -22.35 -13.25 14.91
CA LEU A 53 -23.48 -14.14 14.64
C LEU A 53 -24.53 -14.04 15.76
N ASP A 54 -24.12 -14.10 17.02
CA ASP A 54 -25.02 -14.00 18.18
C ASP A 54 -25.74 -12.64 18.23
N LEU A 55 -25.16 -11.58 17.65
CA LEU A 55 -25.74 -10.23 17.53
C LEU A 55 -26.54 -10.00 16.22
N GLY A 56 -26.66 -11.01 15.36
CA GLY A 56 -27.41 -10.93 14.09
C GLY A 56 -26.80 -9.99 13.05
N LEU A 57 -25.48 -9.75 13.07
CA LEU A 57 -24.84 -8.84 12.10
C LEU A 57 -24.94 -9.34 10.65
N HIS A 58 -24.98 -10.65 10.47
CA HIS A 58 -25.03 -11.31 9.16
C HIS A 58 -26.36 -11.05 8.42
N GLU A 59 -27.45 -10.83 9.15
CA GLU A 59 -28.79 -10.57 8.60
C GLU A 59 -28.96 -9.09 8.22
N ALA A 60 -28.13 -8.20 8.75
CA ALA A 60 -28.31 -6.76 8.62
C ALA A 60 -28.26 -6.25 7.17
N PHE A 61 -27.47 -6.91 6.32
CA PHE A 61 -27.38 -6.56 4.90
C PHE A 61 -28.68 -6.87 4.15
N GLU A 62 -29.27 -8.03 4.41
CA GLU A 62 -30.51 -8.45 3.77
C GLU A 62 -31.67 -7.55 4.24
N GLU A 63 -31.78 -7.31 5.54
CA GLU A 63 -32.80 -6.40 6.11
C GLU A 63 -32.68 -4.97 5.53
N LEU A 64 -31.45 -4.45 5.38
CA LEU A 64 -31.24 -3.13 4.79
C LEU A 64 -31.59 -3.09 3.31
N THR A 65 -31.28 -4.16 2.56
CA THR A 65 -31.58 -4.26 1.13
C THR A 65 -33.09 -4.30 0.88
N GLU A 66 -33.83 -5.08 1.67
CA GLU A 66 -35.29 -5.14 1.60
C GLU A 66 -35.94 -3.78 1.89
N ARG A 67 -35.45 -3.06 2.90
CA ARG A 67 -35.92 -1.70 3.23
C ARG A 67 -35.67 -0.69 2.11
N LEU A 68 -34.48 -0.71 1.51
CA LEU A 68 -34.16 0.17 0.39
C LEU A 68 -35.05 -0.11 -0.83
N ALA A 69 -35.45 -1.37 -1.04
CA ALA A 69 -36.41 -1.72 -2.09
C ALA A 69 -37.81 -1.16 -1.80
N MET A 70 -38.28 -1.24 -0.54
CA MET A 70 -39.59 -0.71 -0.12
C MET A 70 -39.64 0.82 -0.11
N ASN A 71 -38.56 1.49 0.29
CA ASN A 71 -38.51 2.95 0.37
C ASN A 71 -38.47 3.63 -1.02
N ASN A 72 -37.99 2.95 -2.06
CA ASN A 72 -38.08 3.45 -3.44
C ASN A 72 -39.53 3.54 -3.96
N GLU A 73 -40.48 2.86 -3.34
CA GLU A 73 -41.90 2.86 -3.73
C GLU A 73 -42.74 3.90 -2.96
N ASN A 74 -42.24 4.40 -1.83
CA ASN A 74 -42.97 5.31 -0.95
C ASN A 74 -42.48 6.77 -1.10
N SER A 75 -43.27 7.61 -1.78
CA SER A 75 -42.95 9.03 -2.07
C SER A 75 -43.14 9.99 -0.87
N TYR A 76 -43.38 9.49 0.34
CA TYR A 76 -43.57 10.29 1.55
C TYR A 76 -42.36 10.14 2.46
N GLY A 77 -41.77 11.25 2.91
CA GLY A 77 -40.47 11.28 3.60
C GLY A 77 -40.33 10.24 4.74
N VAL A 78 -39.14 9.66 4.82
CA VAL A 78 -38.79 8.62 5.80
C VAL A 78 -38.88 9.17 7.23
N PRO A 79 -39.67 8.57 8.15
CA PRO A 79 -39.72 8.99 9.54
C PRO A 79 -38.35 8.89 10.23
N ASP A 80 -38.05 9.80 11.16
CA ASP A 80 -36.76 9.89 11.87
C ASP A 80 -36.34 8.56 12.56
N HIS A 81 -37.32 7.81 13.09
CA HIS A 81 -37.09 6.48 13.68
C HIS A 81 -36.65 5.42 12.66
N ASP A 82 -37.08 5.51 11.41
CA ASP A 82 -36.71 4.55 10.37
C ASP A 82 -35.30 4.85 9.83
N PHE A 83 -34.92 6.13 9.80
CA PHE A 83 -33.56 6.56 9.46
C PHE A 83 -32.50 6.05 10.46
N GLU A 84 -32.74 6.18 11.78
CA GLU A 84 -31.80 5.66 12.77
C GLU A 84 -31.67 4.13 12.70
N ARG A 85 -32.78 3.43 12.37
CA ARG A 85 -32.75 1.98 12.18
C ARG A 85 -31.94 1.57 10.95
N GLU A 86 -32.12 2.25 9.81
CA GLU A 86 -31.28 2.06 8.62
C GLU A 86 -29.80 2.33 8.91
N ARG A 87 -29.50 3.38 9.67
CA ARG A 87 -28.14 3.72 10.09
C ARG A 87 -27.50 2.62 10.93
N VAL A 88 -28.25 2.03 11.87
CA VAL A 88 -27.78 0.88 12.67
C VAL A 88 -27.53 -0.34 11.79
N LEU A 89 -28.44 -0.64 10.86
CA LEU A 89 -28.28 -1.75 9.90
C LEU A 89 -27.05 -1.55 9.00
N MET A 90 -26.80 -0.30 8.58
CA MET A 90 -25.61 0.04 7.80
C MET A 90 -24.32 -0.19 8.60
N ARG A 91 -24.28 0.22 9.89
CA ARG A 91 -23.13 -0.05 10.78
C ARG A 91 -22.90 -1.55 11.00
N LYS A 92 -23.97 -2.33 11.20
CA LYS A 92 -23.89 -3.79 11.32
C LYS A 92 -23.38 -4.44 10.03
N SER A 93 -23.93 -4.06 8.88
CA SER A 93 -23.52 -4.54 7.56
C SER A 93 -22.05 -4.26 7.28
N ARG A 94 -21.57 -3.05 7.56
CA ARG A 94 -20.14 -2.71 7.45
C ARG A 94 -19.25 -3.59 8.32
N THR A 95 -19.64 -3.78 9.57
CA THR A 95 -18.86 -4.57 10.52
C THR A 95 -18.80 -6.03 10.10
N TRP A 96 -19.93 -6.57 9.64
CA TRP A 96 -19.99 -7.91 9.06
C TRP A 96 -19.08 -8.05 7.83
N PHE A 97 -19.20 -7.15 6.86
CA PHE A 97 -18.35 -7.16 5.68
C PHE A 97 -16.86 -6.98 6.00
N GLY A 98 -16.51 -6.11 6.94
CA GLY A 98 -15.13 -5.94 7.41
C GLY A 98 -14.58 -7.22 8.03
N LEU A 99 -15.39 -7.93 8.83
CA LEU A 99 -15.04 -9.23 9.39
C LEU A 99 -14.74 -10.26 8.29
N LEU A 100 -15.60 -10.35 7.28
CA LEU A 100 -15.44 -11.30 6.17
C LEU A 100 -14.17 -11.04 5.35
N VAL A 101 -13.88 -9.76 5.07
CA VAL A 101 -12.65 -9.37 4.38
C VAL A 101 -11.42 -9.72 5.22
N LEU A 102 -11.42 -9.41 6.51
CA LEU A 102 -10.31 -9.75 7.41
C LEU A 102 -10.11 -11.26 7.54
N GLU A 103 -11.19 -12.03 7.59
CA GLU A 103 -11.09 -13.49 7.60
C GLU A 103 -10.41 -14.01 6.34
N HIS A 104 -10.82 -13.52 5.18
CA HIS A 104 -10.19 -13.91 3.94
C HIS A 104 -8.71 -13.56 3.93
N ILE A 105 -8.34 -12.33 4.31
CA ILE A 105 -6.95 -11.87 4.36
C ILE A 105 -6.11 -12.80 5.27
N PHE A 106 -6.53 -13.02 6.53
CA PHE A 106 -5.74 -13.82 7.46
C PHE A 106 -5.67 -15.30 7.09
N ARG A 107 -6.68 -15.84 6.42
CA ARG A 107 -6.64 -17.22 5.95
C ARG A 107 -5.71 -17.40 4.76
N VAL A 108 -5.75 -16.48 3.80
CA VAL A 108 -4.77 -16.43 2.71
C VAL A 108 -3.35 -16.31 3.27
N ASP A 109 -3.13 -15.40 4.23
CA ASP A 109 -1.83 -15.23 4.91
C ASP A 109 -1.37 -16.52 5.62
N ALA A 110 -2.30 -17.29 6.17
CA ALA A 110 -2.02 -18.57 6.85
C ALA A 110 -1.97 -19.78 5.89
N GLY A 111 -2.15 -19.59 4.58
CA GLY A 111 -2.22 -20.68 3.60
C GLY A 111 -3.44 -21.61 3.78
N LYS A 112 -4.51 -21.12 4.41
CA LYS A 112 -5.74 -21.89 4.71
C LYS A 112 -6.86 -21.53 3.74
N PRO A 113 -7.73 -22.48 3.35
CA PRO A 113 -8.93 -22.16 2.57
C PRO A 113 -9.90 -21.26 3.38
N PRO A 114 -10.74 -20.45 2.72
CA PRO A 114 -11.73 -19.59 3.38
C PRO A 114 -12.61 -20.37 4.38
N GLY A 115 -12.89 -19.79 5.55
CA GLY A 115 -13.66 -20.44 6.62
C GLY A 115 -15.15 -20.21 6.51
N ILE A 116 -15.54 -18.96 6.26
CA ILE A 116 -16.92 -18.58 5.97
C ILE A 116 -17.11 -18.54 4.46
N ARG A 117 -18.04 -19.35 3.96
CA ARG A 117 -18.50 -19.27 2.56
C ARG A 117 -19.61 -18.24 2.49
N LEU A 118 -19.39 -17.18 1.72
CA LEU A 118 -20.46 -16.24 1.40
C LEU A 118 -21.33 -16.83 0.31
N VAL A 119 -22.58 -17.14 0.66
CA VAL A 119 -23.62 -17.54 -0.27
C VAL A 119 -24.63 -16.39 -0.34
N GLY A 120 -25.08 -16.01 -1.55
CA GLY A 120 -26.21 -15.09 -1.71
C GLY A 120 -25.89 -13.66 -2.21
N ASN A 121 -26.76 -12.71 -1.86
CA ASN A 121 -26.91 -11.36 -2.43
C ASN A 121 -25.78 -10.37 -2.11
N SER A 122 -24.83 -10.73 -1.25
CA SER A 122 -23.70 -9.90 -0.82
C SER A 122 -22.81 -9.40 -1.97
N ARG A 123 -22.85 -10.07 -3.13
CA ARG A 123 -22.21 -9.62 -4.39
C ARG A 123 -22.79 -8.32 -4.95
N ARG A 124 -23.96 -7.89 -4.47
CA ARG A 124 -24.62 -6.64 -4.85
C ARG A 124 -24.56 -5.60 -3.75
N CYS A 125 -23.60 -5.70 -2.82
CA CYS A 125 -23.47 -4.77 -1.69
C CYS A 125 -23.32 -3.30 -2.12
N ARG A 126 -22.89 -3.01 -3.35
CA ARG A 126 -22.92 -1.65 -3.93
C ARG A 126 -24.31 -1.00 -3.95
N ILE A 127 -25.39 -1.76 -3.84
CA ILE A 127 -26.74 -1.19 -3.67
C ILE A 127 -26.83 -0.30 -2.43
N LEU A 128 -26.04 -0.57 -1.38
CA LEU A 128 -26.00 0.25 -0.17
C LEU A 128 -25.34 1.61 -0.36
N LEU A 129 -24.67 1.85 -1.49
CA LEU A 129 -24.05 3.15 -1.78
C LEU A 129 -25.08 4.26 -2.06
N SER A 130 -26.34 3.90 -2.32
CA SER A 130 -27.43 4.88 -2.38
C SER A 130 -27.93 5.31 -1.00
N ASN A 131 -27.55 4.60 0.08
CA ASN A 131 -27.99 4.94 1.42
C ASN A 131 -27.34 6.26 1.90
N PRO A 132 -28.07 7.18 2.55
CA PRO A 132 -27.51 8.46 3.02
C PRO A 132 -26.39 8.31 4.05
N SER A 133 -26.36 7.22 4.79
CA SER A 133 -25.29 6.93 5.76
C SER A 133 -24.02 6.45 5.09
N SER A 134 -24.00 6.20 3.77
CA SER A 134 -22.83 5.68 3.03
C SER A 134 -21.67 6.67 2.98
N THR A 135 -20.46 6.14 2.84
CA THR A 135 -19.19 6.88 2.81
C THR A 135 -18.30 6.34 1.69
N ILE A 136 -17.26 7.08 1.33
CA ILE A 136 -16.29 6.64 0.32
C ILE A 136 -15.56 5.34 0.71
N LEU A 137 -15.43 5.08 2.02
CA LEU A 137 -14.81 3.85 2.53
C LEU A 137 -15.68 2.62 2.27
N ASP A 138 -17.00 2.80 2.15
CA ASP A 138 -17.92 1.70 1.83
C ASP A 138 -17.71 1.18 0.42
N LEU A 139 -17.46 2.06 -0.55
CA LEU A 139 -17.13 1.66 -1.92
C LEU A 139 -15.93 0.70 -1.95
N ARG A 140 -14.92 0.98 -1.14
CA ARG A 140 -13.73 0.14 -1.02
C ARG A 140 -14.03 -1.18 -0.33
N LEU A 141 -14.71 -1.12 0.82
CA LEU A 141 -15.08 -2.32 1.57
C LEU A 141 -15.90 -3.26 0.68
N PHE A 142 -16.89 -2.73 -0.03
CA PHE A 142 -17.76 -3.49 -0.92
C PHE A 142 -16.98 -4.07 -2.11
N SER A 143 -16.05 -3.33 -2.70
CA SER A 143 -15.16 -3.88 -3.73
C SER A 143 -14.30 -5.03 -3.20
N GLN A 144 -13.85 -4.98 -1.94
CA GLN A 144 -13.12 -6.09 -1.32
C GLN A 144 -14.04 -7.29 -1.06
N VAL A 145 -15.26 -7.09 -0.59
CA VAL A 145 -16.27 -8.14 -0.40
C VAL A 145 -16.61 -8.82 -1.73
N GLU A 146 -16.84 -8.05 -2.79
CA GLU A 146 -17.07 -8.56 -4.15
C GLU A 146 -15.87 -9.38 -4.64
N GLY A 147 -14.64 -8.90 -4.39
CA GLY A 147 -13.42 -9.63 -4.68
C GLY A 147 -13.36 -10.98 -3.95
N VAL A 148 -13.64 -11.01 -2.64
CA VAL A 148 -13.65 -12.22 -1.83
C VAL A 148 -14.73 -13.21 -2.27
N THR A 149 -15.90 -12.70 -2.69
CA THR A 149 -17.05 -13.53 -3.10
C THR A 149 -17.02 -13.98 -4.56
N GLY A 150 -16.30 -13.26 -5.42
CA GLY A 150 -16.20 -13.50 -6.87
C GLY A 150 -15.32 -14.67 -7.26
N TYR A 151 -14.43 -15.14 -6.38
CA TYR A 151 -13.53 -16.27 -6.68
C TYR A 151 -14.25 -17.63 -6.82
N GLU A 152 -15.48 -17.79 -6.33
CA GLU A 152 -16.13 -19.10 -6.28
C GLU A 152 -17.21 -19.36 -7.35
N GLN A 153 -17.74 -18.38 -8.07
CA GLN A 153 -18.70 -18.64 -9.17
C GLN A 153 -18.68 -17.51 -10.22
N SER A 154 -18.18 -17.83 -11.42
CA SER A 154 -18.20 -16.97 -12.60
C SER A 154 -19.64 -16.62 -12.99
N GLY A 155 -20.05 -15.37 -12.79
CA GLY A 155 -21.27 -14.84 -13.40
C GLY A 155 -21.96 -13.73 -12.60
N CYS A 156 -21.54 -12.47 -12.80
CA CYS A 156 -22.41 -11.32 -13.13
C CYS A 156 -21.61 -9.99 -13.10
N ILE A 157 -21.94 -9.07 -14.03
CA ILE A 157 -21.13 -7.97 -14.63
C ILE A 157 -20.00 -8.58 -15.48
N PRO A 158 -19.66 -8.11 -16.71
CA PRO A 158 -18.67 -8.82 -17.52
C PRO A 158 -17.36 -8.83 -16.75
N ALA A 159 -17.06 -9.98 -16.15
CA ALA A 159 -15.86 -10.21 -15.36
C ALA A 159 -14.59 -9.85 -16.15
N GLN A 160 -14.70 -9.72 -17.48
CA GLN A 160 -13.70 -9.17 -18.38
C GLN A 160 -13.26 -7.72 -18.10
N GLN A 161 -14.05 -6.86 -17.44
CA GLN A 161 -13.64 -5.47 -17.10
C GLN A 161 -13.02 -5.31 -15.70
N GLU A 162 -13.38 -6.17 -14.73
CA GLU A 162 -12.76 -6.17 -13.39
C GLU A 162 -11.52 -7.08 -13.32
N LYS A 163 -11.45 -8.13 -14.15
CA LYS A 163 -10.25 -8.98 -14.30
C LYS A 163 -8.97 -8.19 -14.61
N PRO A 164 -8.95 -7.20 -15.52
CA PRO A 164 -7.77 -6.40 -15.83
C PRO A 164 -7.25 -5.65 -14.60
N TYR A 165 -8.13 -4.94 -13.87
CA TYR A 165 -7.76 -4.23 -12.64
C TYR A 165 -7.15 -5.18 -11.60
N LEU A 166 -7.85 -6.27 -11.27
CA LEU A 166 -7.39 -7.22 -10.26
C LEU A 166 -6.07 -7.87 -10.66
N LEU A 167 -5.93 -8.24 -11.94
CA LEU A 167 -4.71 -8.85 -12.45
C LEU A 167 -3.53 -7.87 -12.41
N VAL A 168 -3.74 -6.61 -12.80
CA VAL A 168 -2.73 -5.55 -12.71
C VAL A 168 -2.37 -5.31 -11.24
N ALA A 169 -3.36 -5.18 -10.35
CA ALA A 169 -3.11 -5.00 -8.93
C ALA A 169 -2.30 -6.14 -8.31
N LEU A 170 -2.60 -7.40 -8.64
CA LEU A 170 -1.83 -8.57 -8.20
C LEU A 170 -0.39 -8.55 -8.73
N ARG A 171 -0.19 -8.19 -10.01
CA ARG A 171 1.15 -8.04 -10.60
C ARG A 171 1.94 -6.93 -9.92
N VAL A 172 1.29 -5.80 -9.63
CA VAL A 172 1.88 -4.67 -8.89
C VAL A 172 2.28 -5.09 -7.48
N GLN A 173 1.41 -5.81 -6.76
CA GLN A 173 1.76 -6.34 -5.43
C GLN A 173 2.89 -7.37 -5.49
N LYS A 174 2.95 -8.21 -6.52
CA LYS A 174 4.09 -9.12 -6.74
C LYS A 174 5.40 -8.35 -6.90
N CYS A 175 5.42 -7.33 -7.75
CA CYS A 175 6.62 -6.49 -7.93
C CYS A 175 7.01 -5.77 -6.63
N TRP A 176 6.03 -5.26 -5.88
CA TRP A 176 6.25 -4.70 -4.55
C TRP A 176 6.90 -5.71 -3.59
N ALA A 177 6.35 -6.93 -3.51
CA ALA A 177 6.87 -7.99 -2.63
C ALA A 177 8.31 -8.39 -3.00
N GLU A 178 8.60 -8.58 -4.29
CA GLU A 178 9.94 -8.88 -4.79
C GLU A 178 10.93 -7.75 -4.45
N MET A 179 10.54 -6.49 -4.67
CA MET A 179 11.35 -5.32 -4.34
C MET A 179 11.68 -5.27 -2.84
N MET A 180 10.66 -5.39 -1.98
CA MET A 180 10.82 -5.37 -0.53
C MET A 180 11.66 -6.53 -0.01
N LEU A 181 11.44 -7.74 -0.53
CA LEU A 181 12.21 -8.93 -0.16
C LEU A 181 13.71 -8.73 -0.43
N ASN A 182 14.06 -8.30 -1.64
CA ASN A 182 15.46 -8.08 -2.02
C ASN A 182 16.11 -6.98 -1.18
N CYS A 183 15.41 -5.85 -0.95
CA CYS A 183 15.94 -4.77 -0.12
C CYS A 183 16.10 -5.18 1.36
N LYS A 184 15.19 -5.99 1.92
CA LYS A 184 15.33 -6.55 3.27
C LYS A 184 16.48 -7.55 3.35
N ALA A 185 16.67 -8.38 2.33
CA ALA A 185 17.79 -9.32 2.27
C ALA A 185 19.14 -8.57 2.31
N LEU A 186 19.30 -7.53 1.49
CA LEU A 186 20.51 -6.69 1.50
C LEU A 186 20.77 -6.05 2.87
N ARG A 187 19.72 -5.49 3.50
CA ARG A 187 19.84 -4.92 4.85
C ARG A 187 20.26 -5.98 5.87
N ALA A 188 19.68 -7.18 5.82
CA ALA A 188 20.01 -8.27 6.72
C ALA A 188 21.46 -8.79 6.52
N MET A 189 22.01 -8.64 5.32
CA MET A 189 23.41 -8.90 5.01
C MET A 189 24.36 -7.79 5.46
N GLY A 190 23.85 -6.68 6.01
CA GLY A 190 24.65 -5.53 6.45
C GLY A 190 25.16 -4.66 5.29
N VAL A 191 24.53 -4.77 4.12
CA VAL A 191 24.99 -4.09 2.91
C VAL A 191 24.45 -2.67 2.88
N GLU A 192 25.35 -1.70 2.96
CA GLU A 192 25.04 -0.29 2.81
C GLU A 192 25.81 0.34 1.64
N ASN A 193 27.08 -0.01 1.46
CA ASN A 193 27.92 0.50 0.38
C ASN A 193 27.86 -0.40 -0.87
N VAL A 194 27.32 0.12 -1.96
CA VAL A 194 27.20 -0.56 -3.27
C VAL A 194 28.57 -0.90 -3.88
N ALA A 195 29.61 -0.11 -3.59
CA ALA A 195 30.96 -0.36 -4.12
C ALA A 195 31.61 -1.62 -3.52
N ALA A 196 31.24 -1.97 -2.29
CA ALA A 196 31.80 -3.10 -1.55
C ALA A 196 30.94 -4.39 -1.65
N MET A 197 29.97 -4.42 -2.56
CA MET A 197 29.06 -5.55 -2.71
C MET A 197 29.75 -6.79 -3.28
N THR A 198 29.47 -7.94 -2.68
CA THR A 198 29.74 -9.25 -3.27
C THR A 198 28.91 -9.45 -4.55
N VAL A 199 29.30 -10.43 -5.36
CA VAL A 199 28.56 -10.81 -6.57
C VAL A 199 27.11 -11.16 -6.24
N THR A 200 26.86 -11.88 -5.15
CA THR A 200 25.51 -12.28 -4.71
C THR A 200 24.68 -11.06 -4.32
N GLU A 201 25.23 -10.15 -3.52
CA GLU A 201 24.55 -8.92 -3.09
C GLU A 201 24.21 -8.03 -4.29
N ARG A 202 25.15 -7.90 -5.24
CA ARG A 202 24.91 -7.16 -6.49
C ARG A 202 23.78 -7.78 -7.32
N HIS A 203 23.67 -9.10 -7.38
CA HIS A 203 22.54 -9.77 -8.04
C HIS A 203 21.21 -9.48 -7.35
N ILE A 204 21.17 -9.48 -6.01
CA ILE A 204 19.97 -9.15 -5.22
C ILE A 204 19.57 -7.69 -5.46
N LEU A 205 20.53 -6.76 -5.50
CA LEU A 205 20.29 -5.35 -5.79
C LEU A 205 19.71 -5.15 -7.20
N LEU A 206 20.26 -5.84 -8.21
CA LEU A 206 19.75 -5.82 -9.57
C LEU A 206 18.32 -6.39 -9.65
N ALA A 207 18.01 -7.44 -8.87
CA ALA A 207 16.66 -7.98 -8.79
C ALA A 207 15.67 -6.97 -8.17
N ALA A 208 16.08 -6.22 -7.14
CA ALA A 208 15.28 -5.12 -6.59
C ALA A 208 15.00 -4.03 -7.64
N LYS A 209 16.04 -3.57 -8.36
CA LYS A 209 15.92 -2.58 -9.45
C LYS A 209 14.98 -3.06 -10.56
N ALA A 210 15.12 -4.32 -10.98
CA ALA A 210 14.26 -4.93 -12.00
C ALA A 210 12.80 -5.06 -11.55
N ALA A 211 12.55 -5.36 -10.27
CA ALA A 211 11.21 -5.36 -9.69
C ALA A 211 10.59 -3.96 -9.66
N ALA A 212 11.36 -2.94 -9.26
CA ALA A 212 10.90 -1.54 -9.24
C ALA A 212 10.59 -1.03 -10.66
N ARG A 213 11.41 -1.36 -11.67
CA ARG A 213 11.15 -1.01 -13.08
C ARG A 213 9.91 -1.70 -13.64
N ARG A 214 9.71 -3.00 -13.33
CA ARG A 214 8.47 -3.71 -13.70
C ARG A 214 7.24 -3.11 -13.02
N HIS A 215 7.35 -2.73 -11.75
CA HIS A 215 6.28 -2.03 -11.03
C HIS A 215 5.89 -0.74 -11.75
N LEU A 216 6.84 0.12 -12.09
CA LEU A 216 6.59 1.37 -12.81
C LEU A 216 5.89 1.11 -14.14
N ARG A 217 6.40 0.17 -14.96
CA ARG A 217 5.77 -0.17 -16.26
C ARG A 217 4.33 -0.64 -16.09
N LEU A 218 4.04 -1.50 -15.12
CA LEU A 218 2.68 -2.00 -14.90
C LEU A 218 1.67 -0.89 -14.57
N ILE A 219 2.09 0.13 -13.82
CA ILE A 219 1.17 1.19 -13.39
C ILE A 219 0.98 2.31 -14.43
N ILE A 220 1.94 2.51 -15.34
CA ILE A 220 1.88 3.58 -16.36
C ILE A 220 1.36 3.12 -17.72
N VAL A 221 1.44 1.82 -18.06
CA VAL A 221 1.04 1.33 -19.39
C VAL A 221 -0.49 1.34 -19.55
N GLU A 222 -1.23 1.02 -18.49
CA GLU A 222 -2.70 1.09 -18.46
C GLU A 222 -3.15 1.80 -17.17
N PRO A 223 -2.93 3.14 -17.08
CA PRO A 223 -3.16 3.89 -15.85
C PRO A 223 -4.62 3.86 -15.40
N GLU A 224 -5.58 3.71 -16.32
CA GLU A 224 -7.00 3.53 -16.05
C GLU A 224 -7.34 2.28 -15.21
N PHE A 225 -6.54 1.22 -15.37
CA PHE A 225 -6.70 -0.04 -14.64
C PHE A 225 -5.92 -0.08 -13.33
N TYR A 226 -5.18 0.96 -12.94
CA TYR A 226 -4.55 0.99 -11.63
C TYR A 226 -4.50 2.39 -11.02
N LEU A 227 -3.78 3.33 -11.64
CA LEU A 227 -3.59 4.68 -11.11
C LEU A 227 -4.90 5.46 -10.96
N ALA A 228 -5.81 5.37 -11.93
CA ALA A 228 -7.12 6.02 -11.85
C ALA A 228 -7.99 5.50 -10.70
N LYS A 229 -7.69 4.31 -10.15
CA LYS A 229 -8.39 3.73 -9.00
C LYS A 229 -7.78 4.14 -7.66
N LEU A 230 -6.60 4.78 -7.65
CA LEU A 230 -5.96 5.27 -6.41
C LEU A 230 -6.79 6.34 -5.70
N LYS A 231 -7.72 7.02 -6.39
CA LYS A 231 -8.69 7.92 -5.76
C LYS A 231 -9.56 7.26 -4.68
N TYR A 232 -9.65 5.92 -4.67
CA TYR A 232 -10.35 5.13 -3.67
C TYR A 232 -9.40 4.37 -2.72
N ALA A 233 -8.08 4.54 -2.89
CA ALA A 233 -7.07 3.82 -2.15
C ALA A 233 -6.66 4.53 -0.86
N MET A 234 -6.09 3.78 0.09
CA MET A 234 -5.51 4.34 1.31
C MET A 234 -4.24 5.09 0.95
N ASP A 235 -3.85 6.06 1.78
CA ASP A 235 -2.57 6.77 1.72
C ASP A 235 -1.37 5.83 1.57
N PHE A 236 -1.38 4.66 2.23
CA PHE A 236 -0.28 3.69 2.09
C PHE A 236 -0.07 3.18 0.66
N VAL A 237 -1.13 3.11 -0.15
CA VAL A 237 -1.01 2.67 -1.55
C VAL A 237 -0.35 3.77 -2.40
N TRP A 238 -0.70 5.03 -2.14
CA TRP A 238 -0.05 6.20 -2.76
C TRP A 238 1.45 6.22 -2.46
N ALA A 239 1.79 6.03 -1.20
CA ALA A 239 3.18 5.96 -0.78
C ALA A 239 3.93 4.74 -1.31
N LYS A 240 3.30 3.57 -1.45
CA LYS A 240 3.92 2.42 -2.14
C LYS A 240 4.31 2.80 -3.58
N CYS A 241 3.43 3.48 -4.31
CA CYS A 241 3.74 3.96 -5.66
C CYS A 241 4.90 4.95 -5.65
N ALA A 242 4.85 5.95 -4.76
CA ALA A 242 5.90 6.96 -4.66
C ALA A 242 7.25 6.34 -4.27
N PHE A 243 7.29 5.53 -3.21
CA PHE A 243 8.49 4.83 -2.77
C PHE A 243 9.09 3.95 -3.87
N SER A 244 8.27 3.17 -4.58
CA SER A 244 8.76 2.28 -5.64
C SER A 244 9.51 3.05 -6.73
N PHE A 245 9.00 4.23 -7.11
CA PHE A 245 9.65 5.09 -8.08
C PHE A 245 10.88 5.80 -7.52
N LEU A 246 10.83 6.31 -6.28
CA LEU A 246 11.97 6.93 -5.61
C LEU A 246 13.14 5.95 -5.44
N LEU A 247 12.84 4.70 -5.05
CA LEU A 247 13.83 3.65 -4.98
C LEU A 247 14.41 3.36 -6.36
N LEU A 248 13.57 3.29 -7.41
CA LEU A 248 14.06 3.10 -8.78
C LEU A 248 15.00 4.23 -9.20
N LEU A 249 14.62 5.50 -9.00
CA LEU A 249 15.50 6.65 -9.26
C LEU A 249 16.84 6.49 -8.53
N LYS A 250 16.80 6.12 -7.25
CA LYS A 250 18.01 5.93 -6.44
C LYS A 250 18.88 4.79 -6.99
N LEU A 251 18.31 3.62 -7.27
CA LEU A 251 19.03 2.48 -7.84
C LEU A 251 19.56 2.75 -9.24
N SER A 252 18.86 3.56 -10.03
CA SER A 252 19.30 4.05 -11.33
C SER A 252 20.46 5.03 -11.25
N ARG A 253 20.72 5.63 -10.07
CA ARG A 253 21.93 6.42 -9.83
C ARG A 253 23.09 5.58 -9.33
N LEU A 254 22.81 4.61 -8.47
CA LEU A 254 23.84 3.77 -7.82
C LEU A 254 24.38 2.68 -8.75
N LEU A 255 23.64 2.32 -9.80
CA LEU A 255 24.01 1.27 -10.74
C LEU A 255 24.06 1.83 -12.16
N PRO A 256 25.00 1.35 -13.00
CA PRO A 256 25.08 1.76 -14.39
C PRO A 256 23.76 1.44 -15.12
N GLU A 257 23.34 2.35 -15.98
CA GLU A 257 22.19 2.22 -16.88
C GLU A 257 22.67 2.12 -18.33
N ARG A 258 21.79 1.61 -19.20
CA ARG A 258 22.04 1.63 -20.65
C ARG A 258 21.77 3.03 -21.21
N GLU A 259 22.33 3.30 -22.39
CA GLU A 259 22.05 4.55 -23.11
C GLU A 259 20.54 4.75 -23.28
N GLY A 260 20.04 5.94 -22.91
CA GLY A 260 18.63 6.31 -22.99
C GLY A 260 17.75 5.88 -21.81
N GLU A 261 18.14 4.92 -20.97
CA GLU A 261 17.30 4.46 -19.84
C GLU A 261 17.07 5.57 -18.80
N HIS A 262 18.00 6.49 -18.62
CA HIS A 262 17.82 7.66 -17.77
C HIS A 262 16.74 8.61 -18.30
N HIS A 263 16.65 8.78 -19.62
CA HIS A 263 15.66 9.64 -20.26
C HIS A 263 14.27 8.98 -20.26
N GLU A 264 14.20 7.68 -20.57
CA GLU A 264 12.98 6.85 -20.43
C GLU A 264 12.43 6.94 -19.01
N LEU A 265 13.30 6.88 -17.99
CA LEU A 265 12.89 6.96 -16.59
C LEU A 265 12.31 8.33 -16.21
N LEU A 266 12.86 9.43 -16.77
CA LEU A 266 12.32 10.78 -16.57
C LEU A 266 10.96 10.95 -17.25
N GLU A 267 10.80 10.43 -18.47
CA GLU A 267 9.53 10.45 -19.20
C GLU A 267 8.44 9.69 -18.42
N TYR A 268 8.74 8.45 -18.02
CA TYR A 268 7.82 7.64 -17.22
C TYR A 268 7.52 8.25 -15.86
N GLY A 269 8.50 8.92 -15.24
CA GLY A 269 8.30 9.69 -14.02
C GLY A 269 7.31 10.84 -14.22
N GLY A 270 7.43 11.57 -15.34
CA GLY A 270 6.51 12.63 -15.73
C GLY A 270 5.07 12.11 -15.88
N THR A 271 4.88 11.02 -16.63
CA THR A 271 3.58 10.37 -16.79
C THR A 271 2.99 9.92 -15.45
N LEU A 272 3.81 9.33 -14.58
CA LEU A 272 3.37 8.90 -13.24
C LEU A 272 2.85 10.10 -12.42
N VAL A 273 3.57 11.22 -12.41
CA VAL A 273 3.16 12.43 -11.69
C VAL A 273 1.87 13.00 -12.27
N GLU A 274 1.71 13.00 -13.59
CA GLU A 274 0.50 13.49 -14.25
C GLU A 274 -0.72 12.65 -13.85
N GLU A 275 -0.62 11.32 -13.95
CA GLU A 275 -1.70 10.39 -13.62
C GLU A 275 -2.05 10.40 -12.12
N LEU A 276 -1.05 10.48 -11.24
CA LEU A 276 -1.28 10.65 -9.81
C LEU A 276 -1.94 12.00 -9.49
N SER A 277 -1.58 13.07 -10.21
CA SER A 277 -2.24 14.38 -10.06
C SER A 277 -3.73 14.28 -10.43
N LYS A 278 -4.05 13.65 -11.57
CA LYS A 278 -5.44 13.41 -12.01
C LYS A 278 -6.24 12.59 -10.99
N ALA A 279 -5.64 11.53 -10.45
CA ALA A 279 -6.28 10.71 -9.42
C ALA A 279 -6.47 11.47 -8.10
N GLY A 280 -5.56 12.39 -7.76
CA GLY A 280 -5.54 13.14 -6.51
C GLY A 280 -6.52 14.31 -6.48
N SER A 281 -6.77 14.96 -7.63
CA SER A 281 -7.71 16.09 -7.74
C SER A 281 -9.15 15.77 -7.34
N HIS A 282 -9.54 14.48 -7.38
CA HIS A 282 -10.86 14.03 -6.95
C HIS A 282 -10.96 13.74 -5.44
N ASN A 283 -9.84 13.78 -4.71
CA ASN A 283 -9.76 13.39 -3.32
C ASN A 283 -9.58 14.63 -2.42
N HIS A 284 -10.68 15.29 -2.08
CA HIS A 284 -10.67 16.50 -1.23
C HIS A 284 -10.17 16.28 0.22
N GLN A 285 -9.81 15.05 0.62
CA GLN A 285 -9.66 14.69 2.03
C GLN A 285 -8.27 14.21 2.47
N SER A 286 -7.26 14.06 1.61
CA SER A 286 -5.93 13.61 2.08
C SER A 286 -4.80 14.55 1.66
N GLY A 287 -4.33 15.36 2.62
CA GLY A 287 -3.09 16.11 2.51
C GLY A 287 -1.85 15.23 2.27
N ALA A 288 -1.95 13.91 2.52
CA ALA A 288 -0.87 12.96 2.29
C ALA A 288 -0.67 12.59 0.80
N GLY A 289 -1.74 12.54 -0.01
CA GLY A 289 -1.57 12.37 -1.47
C GLY A 289 -0.73 13.50 -2.10
N ASN A 290 -0.87 14.71 -1.55
CA ASN A 290 -0.13 15.89 -1.97
C ASN A 290 1.36 15.81 -1.60
N ILE A 291 1.71 15.31 -0.40
CA ILE A 291 3.12 15.21 -0.01
C ILE A 291 3.89 14.24 -0.91
N TYR A 292 3.32 13.07 -1.24
CA TYR A 292 3.96 12.11 -2.13
C TYR A 292 4.15 12.66 -3.54
N LEU A 293 3.14 13.35 -4.06
CA LEU A 293 3.21 13.99 -5.37
C LEU A 293 4.29 15.08 -5.42
N GLN A 294 4.39 15.90 -4.36
CA GLN A 294 5.41 16.93 -4.23
C GLN A 294 6.82 16.34 -4.22
N ILE A 295 7.03 15.27 -3.44
CA ILE A 295 8.32 14.58 -3.37
C ILE A 295 8.71 14.01 -4.72
N LEU A 296 7.77 13.38 -5.44
CA LEU A 296 8.01 12.85 -6.78
C LEU A 296 8.43 13.95 -7.76
N LYS A 297 7.69 15.06 -7.80
CA LYS A 297 8.00 16.22 -8.66
C LYS A 297 9.42 16.74 -8.41
N VAL A 298 9.76 17.02 -7.15
CA VAL A 298 11.08 17.53 -6.77
C VAL A 298 12.17 16.52 -7.11
N SER A 299 11.93 15.23 -6.86
CA SER A 299 12.91 14.17 -7.13
C SER A 299 13.19 13.99 -8.62
N ILE A 300 12.16 14.07 -9.47
CA ILE A 300 12.29 14.00 -10.93
C ILE A 300 13.05 15.22 -11.46
N GLU A 301 12.69 16.42 -11.01
CA GLU A 301 13.35 17.66 -11.43
C GLU A 301 14.84 17.65 -11.07
N LYS A 302 15.18 17.22 -9.85
CA LYS A 302 16.57 17.08 -9.41
C LYS A 302 17.32 16.02 -10.20
N TYR A 303 16.71 14.85 -10.44
CA TYR A 303 17.31 13.80 -11.25
C TYR A 303 17.59 14.27 -12.69
N GLY A 304 16.68 15.06 -13.27
CA GLY A 304 16.84 15.63 -14.61
C GLY A 304 17.97 16.66 -14.70
N ARG A 305 18.08 17.56 -13.72
CA ARG A 305 19.18 18.54 -13.65
C ARG A 305 20.54 17.87 -13.55
N ALA A 306 20.68 16.92 -12.64
CA ALA A 306 21.87 16.09 -12.49
C ALA A 306 22.31 15.42 -13.80
N LEU A 307 21.35 14.92 -14.59
CA LEU A 307 21.63 14.29 -15.87
C LEU A 307 22.11 15.30 -16.93
N GLN A 308 21.56 16.52 -16.94
CA GLN A 308 21.96 17.59 -17.86
C GLN A 308 23.36 18.13 -17.55
N GLU A 309 23.68 18.31 -16.26
CA GLU A 309 25.02 18.74 -15.81
C GLU A 309 26.11 17.75 -16.24
N SER A 310 25.80 16.44 -16.26
CA SER A 310 26.73 15.41 -16.75
C SER A 310 26.93 15.40 -18.27
N GLN A 311 26.02 15.99 -19.05
CA GLN A 311 26.10 16.02 -20.52
C GLN A 311 26.77 17.28 -21.07
N GLN A 312 26.97 18.31 -20.25
CA GLN A 312 27.76 19.50 -20.62
C GLN A 312 29.25 19.23 -20.37
N PRO A 313 30.09 19.08 -21.41
CA PRO A 313 31.53 18.97 -21.22
C PRO A 313 32.05 20.33 -20.76
N SER A 314 32.72 20.37 -19.61
CA SER A 314 33.50 21.53 -19.18
C SER A 314 34.53 21.89 -20.26
N THR A 315 34.35 23.02 -20.92
CA THR A 315 35.30 23.63 -21.87
C THR A 315 36.49 24.27 -21.14
N GLY A 316 37.14 23.52 -20.25
CA GLY A 316 38.34 23.98 -19.57
C GLY A 316 38.94 22.95 -18.60
N GLY A 317 40.12 22.44 -18.97
CA GLY A 317 41.09 21.88 -18.03
C GLY A 317 40.94 20.39 -17.71
N SER A 318 41.99 19.63 -18.03
CA SER A 318 42.19 18.22 -17.74
C SER A 318 42.06 17.86 -16.25
N SER A 319 41.06 17.06 -15.92
CA SER A 319 41.09 16.06 -14.84
C SER A 319 39.98 15.06 -15.14
N GLY A 320 40.23 13.76 -14.98
CA GLY A 320 39.30 12.69 -15.37
C GLY A 320 37.88 12.97 -14.89
N THR A 321 36.94 12.97 -15.81
CA THR A 321 35.51 13.11 -15.51
C THR A 321 35.03 11.84 -14.81
N SER A 322 35.25 11.79 -13.50
CA SER A 322 34.54 10.91 -12.59
C SER A 322 33.05 10.94 -12.91
N PRO A 323 32.40 9.80 -13.17
CA PRO A 323 30.98 9.79 -13.48
C PRO A 323 30.16 10.44 -12.36
N PHE A 324 29.01 11.05 -12.68
CA PHE A 324 28.19 11.83 -11.75
C PHE A 324 27.84 11.13 -10.41
N TRP A 325 27.84 9.80 -10.34
CA TRP A 325 27.64 9.04 -9.09
C TRP A 325 28.82 9.10 -8.10
N GLU A 326 29.96 9.68 -8.48
CA GLU A 326 31.10 9.95 -7.58
C GLU A 326 31.01 11.32 -6.89
N LEU A 327 30.12 12.22 -7.34
CA LEU A 327 29.89 13.50 -6.67
C LEU A 327 29.03 13.31 -5.41
N PHE A 328 29.72 13.27 -4.27
CA PHE A 328 29.19 13.09 -2.91
C PHE A 328 27.98 14.00 -2.60
N ASP A 329 27.97 15.23 -3.14
CA ASP A 329 26.90 16.22 -2.94
C ASP A 329 25.53 15.74 -3.42
N ALA A 330 25.47 15.06 -4.56
CA ALA A 330 24.19 14.63 -5.11
C ALA A 330 23.60 13.43 -4.33
N GLN A 331 24.42 12.66 -3.61
CA GLN A 331 24.03 11.49 -2.81
C GLN A 331 23.47 11.91 -1.44
N ALA A 332 24.11 12.90 -0.81
CA ALA A 332 23.67 13.50 0.46
C ALA A 332 22.31 14.21 0.31
N ASP A 333 22.10 14.90 -0.82
CA ASP A 333 20.84 15.59 -1.11
C ASP A 333 19.64 14.63 -1.04
N LEU A 334 19.71 13.45 -1.67
CA LEU A 334 18.56 12.54 -1.79
C LEU A 334 18.12 11.90 -0.45
N GLN A 335 19.03 11.71 0.50
CA GLN A 335 18.71 11.23 1.85
C GLN A 335 17.92 12.27 2.65
N TRP A 336 18.15 13.56 2.41
CA TRP A 336 17.46 14.66 3.08
C TRP A 336 16.03 14.88 2.56
N PHE A 337 15.71 14.42 1.34
CA PHE A 337 14.37 14.57 0.73
C PHE A 337 13.34 13.54 1.20
N MET A 338 13.73 12.55 2.00
CA MET A 338 12.82 11.51 2.41
C MET A 338 12.04 11.93 3.65
N PRO A 339 10.69 11.92 3.60
CA PRO A 339 9.89 12.13 4.79
C PRO A 339 10.29 11.09 5.84
N GLU A 340 10.45 11.53 7.09
CA GLU A 340 10.74 10.63 8.21
C GLU A 340 9.78 9.45 8.21
N GLN A 341 8.50 9.63 7.83
CA GLN A 341 7.50 8.57 7.74
C GLN A 341 7.94 7.35 6.91
N PHE A 342 8.73 7.52 5.83
CA PHE A 342 9.23 6.38 5.05
C PHE A 342 10.33 5.59 5.75
N VAL A 343 11.09 6.23 6.64
CA VAL A 343 12.22 5.62 7.35
C VAL A 343 11.81 5.14 8.74
N SER A 344 11.07 5.96 9.49
CA SER A 344 10.72 5.75 10.89
C SER A 344 9.38 5.03 11.07
N GLU A 345 8.32 5.48 10.40
CA GLU A 345 6.98 4.89 10.60
C GLU A 345 6.81 3.59 9.82
N TRP A 346 7.24 3.55 8.56
CA TRP A 346 6.92 2.45 7.64
C TRP A 346 8.13 1.54 7.34
N ASP A 347 9.33 1.96 7.75
CA ASP A 347 10.60 1.24 7.62
C ASP A 347 10.83 0.65 6.22
N PHE A 348 10.79 1.49 5.19
CA PHE A 348 11.02 1.03 3.83
C PHE A 348 12.54 0.81 3.55
N PRO A 349 12.96 -0.43 3.19
CA PRO A 349 14.36 -0.81 3.06
C PRO A 349 14.96 -0.42 1.71
N GLY A 350 16.29 -0.32 1.65
CA GLY A 350 17.05 -0.04 0.42
C GLY A 350 17.33 1.44 0.17
N LEU A 351 16.67 2.36 0.89
CA LEU A 351 16.95 3.79 0.79
C LEU A 351 18.15 4.25 1.62
N ASN A 352 18.77 3.39 2.42
CA ASN A 352 20.04 3.67 3.09
C ASN A 352 21.26 3.31 2.24
N LEU A 353 21.06 2.66 1.08
CA LEU A 353 22.16 2.28 0.20
C LEU A 353 22.90 3.52 -0.32
N PHE A 354 24.21 3.46 -0.35
CA PHE A 354 25.07 4.54 -0.83
C PHE A 354 26.24 3.97 -1.63
N TYR A 355 26.91 4.80 -2.42
CA TYR A 355 28.14 4.42 -3.09
C TYR A 355 29.30 5.20 -2.45
N PHE A 356 30.34 4.49 -2.06
CA PHE A 356 31.60 5.08 -1.62
C PHE A 356 32.76 4.25 -2.15
N PRO A 357 33.68 4.80 -2.97
CA PRO A 357 34.77 4.04 -3.56
C PRO A 357 35.64 3.37 -2.48
N THR A 358 35.82 2.06 -2.57
CA THR A 358 36.63 1.28 -1.61
C THR A 358 38.10 1.74 -1.57
N ALA A 359 38.66 2.17 -2.71
CA ALA A 359 40.01 2.74 -2.76
C ALA A 359 40.20 4.00 -1.88
N MET A 360 39.13 4.77 -1.67
CA MET A 360 39.15 5.95 -0.80
C MET A 360 39.05 5.54 0.67
N GLN A 361 38.40 4.40 0.96
CA GLN A 361 38.30 3.83 2.30
C GLN A 361 39.64 3.25 2.77
N ASP A 362 40.42 2.65 1.86
CA ASP A 362 41.80 2.22 2.14
C ASP A 362 42.73 3.43 2.39
N PHE A 363 42.58 4.50 1.60
CA PHE A 363 43.35 5.74 1.79
C PHE A 363 43.12 6.40 3.15
N PHE A 364 41.88 6.44 3.66
CA PHE A 364 41.58 6.99 5.00
C PHE A 364 41.80 5.97 6.13
N GLY A 365 41.79 4.67 5.84
CA GLY A 365 42.16 3.62 6.77
C GLY A 365 43.62 3.72 7.22
N ASP A 366 44.52 4.07 6.28
CA ASP A 366 45.94 4.28 6.57
C ASP A 366 46.23 5.49 7.48
N PHE A 367 45.35 6.50 7.52
CA PHE A 367 45.48 7.62 8.47
C PHE A 367 45.01 7.27 9.90
N SER A 368 44.20 6.22 10.08
CA SER A 368 43.72 5.81 11.41
C SER A 368 44.71 4.96 12.21
N LEU A 369 45.81 4.50 11.59
CA LEU A 369 46.90 3.78 12.27
C LEU A 369 48.09 4.70 12.65
N ALA A 370 47.97 6.01 12.42
CA ALA A 370 49.00 7.00 12.75
C ALA A 370 48.59 7.97 13.87
N MET A 371 47.76 7.53 14.83
CA MET A 371 47.61 8.21 16.12
C MET A 371 47.69 7.25 17.30
#